data_AF-A0A843YRH9-F1
#
_entry.id   AF-A0A843YRH9-F1
#
_cell.length_a   1.000
_cell.length_b   1.000
_cell.length_c   1.000
_cell.angle_alpha   90.00
_cell.angle_beta   90.00
_cell.angle_gamma   90.00
#
_symmetry.space_group_name_H-M   'P 1'
#
loop_
_entity.id
_entity.type
_entity.pdbx_description
1 polymer ?
#
loop_
_entity_poly.entity_id
_entity_poly.type
_entity_poly.pdbx_seq_one_letter_code
_entity_poly.pdbx_strand_id
1 'polypeptide(L)'
;MPLPLAPVAVVTAVMTLRSDTKPVKVYIKKPRGTLYWGGAGLNGPYITDQIQALLNAGIQHVYRGVNTTGNEKTDALWTATTLRYEDTDEWTISRGLDNPSGQFNLIGYSYGSLLAAQTANFYANNGHVVDHLVLIACPIDSRFLNSLIMNKNIKSVIKINLTDADDPLYAGMSETELVTSAKILMDQDAASGTTKGIGHFYFRPDSPEGKERRTRLAKYLYDQGLR
;
A
#
# COMPACT_ATOMS: atom_id res chain seq x y z
N MET A 1 -13.73 2.11 -38.52
CA MET A 1 -14.78 1.97 -37.49
C MET A 1 -14.18 1.26 -36.29
N PRO A 2 -14.49 1.69 -35.06
CA PRO A 2 -13.92 1.13 -33.84
C PRO A 2 -14.48 -0.28 -33.64
N LEU A 3 -13.62 -1.26 -33.36
CA LEU A 3 -14.09 -2.52 -32.77
C LEU A 3 -14.30 -2.30 -31.27
N PRO A 4 -15.43 -2.73 -30.70
CA PRO A 4 -15.74 -2.56 -29.29
C PRO A 4 -14.78 -3.39 -28.43
N LEU A 5 -14.30 -2.80 -27.33
CA LEU A 5 -13.56 -3.53 -26.30
C LEU A 5 -14.45 -4.62 -25.71
N ALA A 6 -13.92 -5.84 -25.70
CA ALA A 6 -14.59 -7.03 -25.18
C ALA A 6 -14.88 -6.90 -23.67
N PRO A 7 -15.95 -7.52 -23.17
CA PRO A 7 -16.30 -7.47 -21.75
C PRO A 7 -15.24 -8.18 -20.89
N VAL A 8 -14.86 -7.57 -19.75
CA VAL A 8 -13.86 -8.10 -18.81
C VAL A 8 -14.39 -9.30 -17.97
N ALA A 9 -15.66 -9.68 -18.16
CA ALA A 9 -16.14 -11.04 -17.92
C ALA A 9 -17.40 -11.32 -18.77
N VAL A 10 -17.35 -12.33 -19.64
CA VAL A 10 -18.55 -12.93 -20.26
C VAL A 10 -18.85 -14.22 -19.51
N VAL A 11 -19.91 -14.22 -18.71
CA VAL A 11 -20.42 -15.45 -18.11
C VAL A 11 -21.45 -16.05 -19.07
N THR A 12 -21.04 -17.06 -19.84
CA THR A 12 -21.99 -17.91 -20.57
C THR A 12 -22.52 -18.94 -19.59
N ALA A 13 -23.56 -18.56 -18.84
CA ALA A 13 -24.32 -19.53 -18.06
C ALA A 13 -25.21 -20.33 -19.01
N VAL A 14 -25.07 -21.66 -19.01
CA VAL A 14 -26.11 -22.53 -19.58
C VAL A 14 -27.31 -22.40 -18.66
N MET A 15 -28.20 -21.45 -18.96
CA MET A 15 -29.44 -21.29 -18.22
C MET A 15 -30.39 -22.39 -18.67
N THR A 16 -30.44 -23.47 -17.90
CA THR A 16 -31.54 -24.43 -18.01
C THR A 16 -32.81 -23.69 -17.58
N LEU A 17 -33.77 -23.53 -18.50
CA LEU A 17 -35.09 -23.03 -18.14
C LEU A 17 -35.75 -24.03 -17.18
N ARG A 18 -35.87 -23.69 -15.89
CA ARG A 18 -37.13 -23.78 -15.10
C ARG A 18 -36.98 -23.47 -13.60
N SER A 19 -37.88 -22.58 -13.16
CA SER A 19 -38.68 -22.59 -11.92
C SER A 19 -38.34 -21.67 -10.74
N ASP A 20 -37.13 -21.09 -10.62
CA ASP A 20 -36.88 -20.12 -9.54
C ASP A 20 -36.48 -18.74 -10.06
N THR A 21 -37.43 -17.81 -9.97
CA THR A 21 -37.28 -16.39 -10.34
C THR A 21 -36.95 -15.52 -9.13
N LYS A 22 -36.69 -16.11 -7.96
CA LYS A 22 -36.34 -15.33 -6.77
C LYS A 22 -35.00 -14.63 -7.00
N PRO A 23 -34.92 -13.31 -6.79
CA PRO A 23 -33.66 -12.58 -6.88
C PRO A 23 -32.62 -13.21 -5.95
N VAL A 24 -31.52 -13.70 -6.51
CA VAL A 24 -30.37 -14.14 -5.73
C VAL A 24 -29.58 -12.90 -5.35
N LYS A 25 -29.46 -12.63 -4.04
CA LYS A 25 -28.55 -11.60 -3.55
C LYS A 25 -27.11 -12.10 -3.73
N VAL A 26 -26.45 -11.61 -4.77
CA VAL A 26 -25.00 -11.80 -4.94
C VAL A 26 -24.27 -10.75 -4.11
N TYR A 27 -23.61 -11.18 -3.04
CA TYR A 27 -22.75 -10.31 -2.24
C TYR A 27 -21.39 -10.18 -2.94
N ILE A 28 -21.19 -9.08 -3.67
CA ILE A 28 -19.85 -8.72 -4.14
C ILE A 28 -19.08 -8.22 -2.92
N LYS A 29 -18.07 -8.98 -2.47
CA LYS A 29 -17.15 -8.54 -1.41
C LYS A 29 -16.40 -7.29 -1.91
N LYS A 30 -16.88 -6.11 -1.51
CA LYS A 30 -16.12 -4.87 -1.69
C LYS A 30 -14.99 -4.88 -0.66
N PRO A 31 -13.72 -4.73 -1.06
CA PRO A 31 -12.64 -4.58 -0.08
C PRO A 31 -12.94 -3.37 0.81
N ARG A 32 -12.86 -3.58 2.12
CA ARG A 32 -13.23 -2.63 3.17
C ARG A 32 -12.34 -2.85 4.38
N GLY A 33 -11.86 -1.77 4.98
CA GLY A 33 -10.93 -1.76 6.09
C GLY A 33 -9.63 -1.07 5.69
N THR A 34 -8.64 -1.19 6.54
CA THR A 34 -7.31 -0.60 6.34
C THR A 34 -6.29 -1.72 6.21
N LEU A 35 -5.50 -1.73 5.13
CA LEU A 35 -4.33 -2.61 5.01
C LEU A 35 -3.05 -1.83 5.24
N TYR A 36 -2.13 -2.44 6.00
CA TYR A 36 -0.79 -1.91 6.24
C TYR A 36 0.28 -2.88 5.76
N TRP A 37 1.12 -2.45 4.81
CA TRP A 37 2.34 -3.15 4.41
C TRP A 37 3.59 -2.43 4.95
N GLY A 38 4.46 -3.19 5.61
CA GLY A 38 5.79 -2.72 5.98
C GLY A 38 6.75 -2.66 4.79
N GLY A 39 8.01 -2.33 5.05
CA GLY A 39 9.11 -2.42 4.10
C GLY A 39 9.46 -3.85 3.69
N ALA A 40 10.55 -3.98 2.93
CA ALA A 40 11.00 -5.22 2.31
C ALA A 40 11.06 -6.39 3.30
N GLY A 41 10.70 -7.59 2.84
CA GLY A 41 10.57 -8.80 3.66
C GLY A 41 9.30 -8.86 4.52
N LEU A 42 8.59 -7.74 4.73
CA LEU A 42 7.36 -7.63 5.51
C LEU A 42 7.44 -8.27 6.91
N ASN A 43 8.61 -8.39 7.54
CA ASN A 43 8.83 -9.25 8.72
C ASN A 43 9.37 -8.52 9.96
N GLY A 44 9.49 -7.19 9.92
CA GLY A 44 10.01 -6.41 11.05
C GLY A 44 9.04 -6.33 12.24
N PRO A 45 9.55 -6.31 13.49
CA PRO A 45 8.72 -6.24 14.71
C PRO A 45 7.89 -4.94 14.78
N TYR A 46 8.37 -3.87 14.16
CA TYR A 46 7.68 -2.59 14.07
C TYR A 46 6.31 -2.66 13.36
N ILE A 47 6.07 -3.69 12.53
CA ILE A 47 4.81 -3.82 11.77
C ILE A 47 3.64 -4.04 12.71
N THR A 48 3.79 -4.95 13.68
CA THR A 48 2.74 -5.22 14.67
C THR A 48 2.49 -3.99 15.53
N ASP A 49 3.54 -3.31 15.96
CA ASP A 49 3.43 -2.08 16.75
C ASP A 49 2.80 -0.93 15.95
N GLN A 50 3.09 -0.80 14.65
CA GLN A 50 2.45 0.18 13.77
C GLN A 50 0.95 -0.07 13.64
N ILE A 51 0.54 -1.34 13.45
CA ILE A 51 -0.88 -1.71 13.39
C ILE A 51 -1.57 -1.36 14.72
N GLN A 52 -0.93 -1.67 15.85
CA GLN A 52 -1.47 -1.32 17.15
C GLN A 52 -1.57 0.20 17.34
N ALA A 53 -0.59 0.97 16.86
CA ALA A 53 -0.63 2.42 16.90
C ALA A 53 -1.80 2.99 16.08
N LEU A 54 -2.07 2.43 14.88
CA LEU A 54 -3.23 2.81 14.06
C LEU A 54 -4.55 2.53 14.78
N LEU A 55 -4.68 1.33 15.37
CA LEU A 55 -5.85 0.95 16.17
C LEU A 55 -6.05 1.87 17.37
N ASN A 56 -4.98 2.18 18.10
CA ASN A 56 -5.01 3.08 19.26
C ASN A 56 -5.35 4.53 18.89
N ALA A 57 -5.00 4.97 17.69
CA ALA A 57 -5.40 6.27 17.15
C ALA A 57 -6.88 6.32 16.74
N GLY A 58 -7.57 5.18 16.74
CA GLY A 58 -8.98 5.07 16.38
C GLY A 58 -9.25 4.69 14.92
N ILE A 59 -8.22 4.27 14.17
CA ILE A 59 -8.38 3.68 12.84
C ILE A 59 -8.77 2.22 13.02
N GLN A 60 -9.94 1.83 12.53
CA GLN A 60 -10.55 0.52 12.75
C GLN A 60 -10.20 -0.44 11.62
N HIS A 61 -10.42 -1.73 11.88
CA HIS A 61 -10.29 -2.80 10.88
C HIS A 61 -8.93 -2.74 10.15
N VAL A 62 -7.85 -2.60 10.93
CA VAL A 62 -6.49 -2.55 10.42
C VAL A 62 -5.93 -3.97 10.33
N TYR A 63 -5.47 -4.34 9.15
CA TYR A 63 -4.93 -5.66 8.87
C TYR A 63 -3.54 -5.56 8.27
N ARG A 64 -2.74 -6.60 8.52
CA ARG A 64 -1.41 -6.72 7.93
C ARG A 64 -1.54 -7.15 6.47
N GLY A 65 -0.94 -6.38 5.59
CA GLY A 65 -0.72 -6.75 4.21
C GLY A 65 0.21 -7.97 4.10
N VAL A 66 -0.16 -8.87 3.21
CA VAL A 66 0.66 -10.01 2.77
C VAL A 66 1.06 -9.76 1.31
N ASN A 67 2.05 -10.48 0.80
CA ASN A 67 2.71 -10.37 -0.53
C ASN A 67 4.15 -9.84 -0.41
N THR A 68 5.08 -10.78 -0.26
CA THR A 68 6.54 -10.58 -0.25
C THR A 68 7.15 -11.76 -0.99
N THR A 69 8.34 -11.58 -1.57
CA THR A 69 9.11 -12.71 -2.11
C THR A 69 9.71 -13.60 -1.00
N GLY A 70 9.57 -13.20 0.27
CA GLY A 70 10.19 -13.85 1.42
C GLY A 70 11.68 -13.52 1.58
N ASN A 71 12.23 -12.66 0.71
CA ASN A 71 13.61 -12.21 0.75
C ASN A 71 13.68 -10.68 0.64
N GLU A 72 14.21 -10.05 1.69
CA GLU A 72 14.32 -8.58 1.77
C GLU A 72 15.13 -7.97 0.61
N LYS A 73 16.23 -8.61 0.20
CA LYS A 73 17.07 -8.11 -0.91
C LYS A 73 16.35 -8.22 -2.25
N THR A 74 15.60 -9.29 -2.46
CA THR A 74 14.80 -9.47 -3.67
C THR A 74 13.65 -8.48 -3.72
N ASP A 75 12.97 -8.22 -2.60
CA ASP A 75 11.92 -7.20 -2.51
C ASP A 75 12.48 -5.78 -2.77
N ALA A 76 13.67 -5.48 -2.23
CA ALA A 76 14.36 -4.21 -2.47
C ALA A 76 14.80 -4.04 -3.93
N LEU A 77 15.31 -5.11 -4.56
CA LEU A 77 15.64 -5.09 -5.99
C LEU A 77 14.38 -4.87 -6.84
N TRP A 78 13.30 -5.59 -6.52
CA TRP A 78 12.04 -5.48 -7.25
C TRP A 78 11.42 -4.08 -7.14
N THR A 79 11.55 -3.46 -5.96
CA THR A 79 11.23 -2.03 -5.73
C THR A 79 12.01 -1.13 -6.69
N ALA A 80 13.32 -1.36 -6.82
CA ALA A 80 14.19 -0.52 -7.62
C ALA A 80 13.97 -0.68 -9.13
N THR A 81 13.48 -1.83 -9.60
CA THR A 81 13.41 -2.12 -11.04
C THR A 81 12.01 -2.09 -11.63
N THR A 82 11.03 -2.71 -10.98
CA THR A 82 9.74 -3.03 -11.66
C THR A 82 8.56 -2.47 -10.89
N LEU A 83 8.51 -2.72 -9.59
CA LEU A 83 7.32 -2.44 -8.78
C LEU A 83 7.00 -0.94 -8.67
N ARG A 84 8.00 -0.08 -8.93
CA ARG A 84 7.87 1.38 -8.94
C ARG A 84 7.15 1.96 -10.16
N TYR A 85 6.98 1.15 -11.20
CA TYR A 85 6.28 1.53 -12.43
C TYR A 85 4.86 0.98 -12.43
N GLU A 86 3.95 1.65 -13.12
CA GLU A 86 2.55 1.22 -13.21
C GLU A 86 2.46 -0.19 -13.81
N ASP A 87 1.75 -1.07 -13.11
CA ASP A 87 1.46 -2.43 -13.54
C ASP A 87 -0.05 -2.59 -13.78
N THR A 88 -0.41 -3.41 -14.76
CA THR A 88 -1.78 -3.74 -15.14
C THR A 88 -2.21 -5.15 -14.71
N ASP A 89 -1.31 -5.91 -14.09
CA ASP A 89 -1.59 -7.25 -13.56
C ASP A 89 -2.61 -7.24 -12.41
N GLU A 90 -3.04 -8.42 -11.98
CA GLU A 90 -4.02 -8.58 -10.91
C GLU A 90 -3.38 -8.39 -9.52
N TRP A 91 -3.74 -7.29 -8.85
CA TRP A 91 -3.33 -7.00 -7.47
C TRP A 91 -4.47 -7.23 -6.48
N THR A 92 -4.80 -8.49 -6.25
CA THR A 92 -5.95 -8.87 -5.40
C THR A 92 -5.57 -9.09 -3.94
N ILE A 93 -6.46 -8.69 -3.05
CA ILE A 93 -6.36 -8.95 -1.61
C ILE A 93 -7.04 -10.29 -1.32
N SER A 94 -6.24 -11.30 -0.98
CA SER A 94 -6.75 -12.65 -0.74
C SER A 94 -7.29 -12.87 0.68
N ARG A 95 -6.92 -12.02 1.66
CA ARG A 95 -7.28 -12.14 3.08
C ARG A 95 -7.29 -10.78 3.77
N GLY A 96 -7.98 -10.69 4.91
CA GLY A 96 -7.82 -9.56 5.84
C GLY A 96 -8.71 -8.35 5.55
N LEU A 97 -9.90 -8.54 4.95
CA LEU A 97 -10.92 -7.48 4.80
C LEU A 97 -12.34 -8.05 4.90
N ASP A 98 -12.52 -9.11 5.68
CA ASP A 98 -13.80 -9.83 5.78
C ASP A 98 -14.85 -9.10 6.65
N ASN A 99 -14.45 -8.07 7.40
CA ASN A 99 -15.35 -7.28 8.23
C ASN A 99 -15.86 -6.04 7.49
N PRO A 100 -17.15 -5.67 7.65
CA PRO A 100 -17.68 -4.47 7.03
C PRO A 100 -17.06 -3.21 7.65
N SER A 101 -16.24 -2.49 6.89
CA SER A 101 -15.79 -1.12 7.19
C SER A 101 -16.50 -0.09 6.30
N GLY A 102 -16.53 1.17 6.74
CA GLY A 102 -17.01 2.31 5.97
C GLY A 102 -16.00 2.83 4.96
N GLN A 103 -14.71 2.54 5.15
CA GLN A 103 -13.61 2.99 4.30
C GLN A 103 -12.80 1.83 3.73
N PHE A 104 -12.11 2.06 2.62
CA PHE A 104 -11.05 1.22 2.09
C PHE A 104 -9.75 2.01 1.99
N ASN A 105 -8.84 1.73 2.93
CA ASN A 105 -7.57 2.45 3.08
C ASN A 105 -6.38 1.49 2.82
N LEU A 106 -5.38 1.99 2.11
CA LEU A 106 -4.16 1.26 1.76
C LEU A 106 -2.96 2.07 2.24
N ILE A 107 -2.20 1.52 3.17
CA ILE A 107 -1.03 2.16 3.76
C ILE A 107 0.18 1.30 3.48
N GLY A 108 1.25 1.89 2.98
CA GLY A 108 2.50 1.17 2.85
C GLY A 108 3.74 2.01 3.12
N TYR A 109 4.79 1.33 3.54
CA TYR A 109 6.10 1.90 3.84
C TYR A 109 7.18 1.25 2.98
N SER A 110 8.02 2.06 2.31
CA SER A 110 9.10 1.57 1.44
C SER A 110 8.55 0.60 0.38
N TYR A 111 9.09 -0.61 0.24
CA TYR A 111 8.52 -1.69 -0.58
C TYR A 111 6.99 -1.83 -0.45
N GLY A 112 6.45 -1.84 0.78
CA GLY A 112 5.01 -1.97 1.01
C GLY A 112 4.18 -0.82 0.46
N SER A 113 4.76 0.37 0.32
CA SER A 113 4.07 1.52 -0.29
C SER A 113 3.81 1.30 -1.78
N LEU A 114 4.69 0.57 -2.47
CA LEU A 114 4.49 0.20 -3.86
C LEU A 114 3.45 -0.91 -3.99
N LEU A 115 3.42 -1.88 -3.08
CA LEU A 115 2.33 -2.86 -3.03
C LEU A 115 0.97 -2.19 -2.84
N ALA A 116 0.90 -1.21 -1.92
CA ALA A 116 -0.29 -0.40 -1.70
C ALA A 116 -0.68 0.39 -2.96
N ALA A 117 0.28 0.97 -3.67
CA ALA A 117 0.06 1.70 -4.91
C ALA A 117 -0.50 0.80 -6.02
N GLN A 118 0.10 -0.37 -6.26
CA GLN A 118 -0.37 -1.32 -7.27
C GLN A 118 -1.78 -1.85 -6.94
N THR A 119 -1.99 -2.20 -5.66
CA THR A 119 -3.31 -2.63 -5.18
C THR A 119 -4.36 -1.52 -5.38
N ALA A 120 -4.03 -0.27 -5.05
CA ALA A 120 -4.91 0.86 -5.25
C ALA A 120 -5.24 1.06 -6.74
N ASN A 121 -4.22 0.99 -7.62
CA ASN A 121 -4.41 1.13 -9.05
C ASN A 121 -5.39 0.08 -9.59
N PHE A 122 -5.14 -1.20 -9.26
CA PHE A 122 -5.97 -2.31 -9.69
C PHE A 122 -7.43 -2.13 -9.24
N TYR A 123 -7.68 -1.90 -7.94
CA TYR A 123 -9.05 -1.76 -7.44
C TYR A 123 -9.74 -0.50 -7.97
N ALA A 124 -9.04 0.63 -8.04
CA ALA A 124 -9.59 1.88 -8.55
C ALA A 124 -9.96 1.78 -10.04
N ASN A 125 -9.12 1.14 -10.86
CA ASN A 125 -9.41 0.90 -12.28
C ASN A 125 -10.57 -0.09 -12.48
N ASN A 126 -10.82 -0.98 -11.52
CA ASN A 126 -11.98 -1.87 -11.49
C ASN A 126 -13.23 -1.25 -10.85
N GLY A 127 -13.25 0.07 -10.64
CA GLY A 127 -14.43 0.80 -10.17
C GLY A 127 -14.67 0.75 -8.65
N HIS A 128 -13.73 0.22 -7.88
CA HIS A 128 -13.78 0.29 -6.42
C HIS A 128 -13.24 1.63 -5.93
N VAL A 129 -13.89 2.19 -4.90
CA VAL A 129 -13.40 3.41 -4.26
C VAL A 129 -12.31 3.03 -3.25
N VAL A 130 -11.14 3.64 -3.40
CA VAL A 130 -10.06 3.67 -2.40
C VAL A 130 -10.16 5.03 -1.71
N ASP A 131 -10.51 5.05 -0.43
CA ASP A 131 -10.68 6.29 0.32
C ASP A 131 -9.33 6.97 0.57
N HIS A 132 -8.33 6.20 1.00
CA HIS A 132 -6.98 6.73 1.24
C HIS A 132 -5.92 5.75 0.73
N LEU A 133 -4.99 6.27 -0.09
CA LEU A 133 -3.72 5.65 -0.41
C LEU A 133 -2.61 6.42 0.29
N VAL A 134 -1.86 5.76 1.18
CA VAL A 134 -0.78 6.37 1.95
C VAL A 134 0.56 5.78 1.51
N LEU A 135 1.45 6.64 1.02
CA LEU A 135 2.75 6.32 0.45
C LEU A 135 3.86 6.87 1.36
N ILE A 136 4.44 6.01 2.20
CA ILE A 136 5.50 6.40 3.16
C ILE A 136 6.86 5.97 2.61
N ALA A 137 7.79 6.91 2.50
CA ALA A 137 9.14 6.64 1.98
C ALA A 137 9.12 5.86 0.65
N CYS A 138 8.24 6.27 -0.26
CA CYS A 138 7.83 5.50 -1.42
C CYS A 138 8.64 5.90 -2.66
N PRO A 139 9.47 5.02 -3.25
CA PRO A 139 10.26 5.36 -4.44
C PRO A 139 9.47 5.18 -5.77
N ILE A 140 8.16 5.45 -5.74
CA ILE A 140 7.28 5.36 -6.90
C ILE A 140 7.71 6.34 -7.99
N ASP A 141 7.65 5.92 -9.25
CA ASP A 141 7.92 6.79 -10.39
C ASP A 141 6.86 7.90 -10.53
N SER A 142 7.30 9.07 -11.01
CA SER A 142 6.44 10.24 -11.21
C SER A 142 5.22 9.98 -12.08
N ARG A 143 5.34 9.17 -13.15
CA ARG A 143 4.23 8.86 -14.05
C ARG A 143 3.18 8.01 -13.35
N PHE A 144 3.61 6.97 -12.63
CA PHE A 144 2.70 6.10 -11.90
C PHE A 144 2.04 6.85 -10.74
N LEU A 145 2.79 7.67 -10.01
CA LEU A 145 2.22 8.53 -8.98
C LEU A 145 1.12 9.46 -9.56
N ASN A 146 1.37 10.05 -10.71
CA ASN A 146 0.40 10.92 -11.37
C ASN A 146 -0.86 10.17 -11.79
N SER A 147 -0.77 8.92 -12.27
CA SER A 147 -1.97 8.14 -12.63
C SER A 147 -2.82 7.82 -11.40
N LEU A 148 -2.20 7.53 -10.25
CA LEU A 148 -2.91 7.34 -8.98
C LEU A 148 -3.61 8.63 -8.50
N ILE A 149 -2.92 9.77 -8.55
CA ILE A 149 -3.50 11.07 -8.15
C ILE A 149 -4.68 11.47 -9.04
N MET A 150 -4.60 11.20 -10.35
CA MET A 150 -5.66 11.56 -11.30
C MET A 150 -6.84 10.57 -11.30
N ASN A 151 -6.71 9.42 -10.65
CA ASN A 151 -7.75 8.41 -10.63
C ASN A 151 -8.92 8.83 -9.72
N LYS A 152 -10.09 9.14 -10.30
CA LYS A 152 -11.30 9.59 -9.58
C LYS A 152 -11.82 8.63 -8.50
N ASN A 153 -11.42 7.36 -8.57
CA ASN A 153 -11.79 6.33 -7.61
C ASN A 153 -10.83 6.25 -6.42
N ILE A 154 -9.68 6.94 -6.47
CA ILE A 154 -8.79 7.16 -5.33
C ILE A 154 -9.11 8.55 -4.77
N LYS A 155 -9.69 8.62 -3.57
CA LYS A 155 -10.18 9.90 -3.01
C LYS A 155 -9.06 10.76 -2.45
N SER A 156 -8.04 10.14 -1.87
CA SER A 156 -6.89 10.84 -1.30
C SER A 156 -5.61 10.03 -1.50
N VAL A 157 -4.56 10.70 -1.97
CA VAL A 157 -3.20 10.17 -2.03
C VAL A 157 -2.33 10.97 -1.06
N ILE A 158 -1.96 10.37 0.05
CA ILE A 158 -1.16 10.98 1.12
C ILE A 158 0.29 10.53 0.95
N LYS A 159 1.19 11.48 0.66
CA LYS A 159 2.62 11.22 0.50
C LYS A 159 3.34 11.64 1.76
N ILE A 160 4.13 10.73 2.34
CA ILE A 160 4.95 10.99 3.53
C ILE A 160 6.40 10.71 3.17
N ASN A 161 7.12 11.76 2.80
CA ASN A 161 8.56 11.71 2.58
C ASN A 161 9.25 11.95 3.92
N LEU A 162 10.32 11.20 4.21
CA LEU A 162 11.03 11.27 5.49
C LEU A 162 12.31 12.12 5.36
N THR A 163 12.23 13.23 4.62
CA THR A 163 13.39 14.10 4.34
C THR A 163 14.00 14.67 5.61
N ASP A 164 13.17 14.97 6.63
CA ASP A 164 13.64 15.46 7.94
C ASP A 164 14.41 14.40 8.75
N ALA A 165 14.31 13.13 8.34
CA ALA A 165 15.07 12.02 8.91
C ALA A 165 16.28 11.64 8.05
N ASP A 166 16.59 12.40 7.00
CA ASP A 166 17.61 12.14 5.98
C ASP A 166 17.31 10.94 5.06
N ASP A 167 16.04 10.53 4.91
CA ASP A 167 15.68 9.49 3.93
C ASP A 167 15.83 10.03 2.49
N PRO A 168 16.65 9.40 1.62
CA PRO A 168 16.79 9.83 0.25
C PRO A 168 15.60 9.43 -0.64
N LEU A 169 14.73 8.52 -0.19
CA LEU A 169 13.58 8.06 -0.99
C LEU A 169 12.37 8.96 -0.81
N TYR A 170 11.75 9.30 -1.94
CA TYR A 170 10.57 10.15 -1.95
C TYR A 170 9.65 9.83 -3.14
N ALA A 171 8.35 10.10 -2.95
CA ALA A 171 7.34 9.80 -3.97
C ALA A 171 7.49 10.68 -5.22
N GLY A 172 7.63 10.04 -6.38
CA GLY A 172 7.82 10.69 -7.67
C GLY A 172 9.29 10.86 -8.07
N MET A 173 10.24 10.27 -7.33
CA MET A 173 11.65 10.32 -7.66
C MET A 173 11.96 9.64 -9.01
N SER A 174 13.01 10.09 -9.68
CA SER A 174 13.50 9.47 -10.92
C SER A 174 14.29 8.18 -10.64
N GLU A 175 14.49 7.37 -11.69
CA GLU A 175 15.37 6.19 -11.61
C GLU A 175 16.82 6.59 -11.27
N THR A 176 17.33 7.67 -11.87
CA THR A 176 18.67 8.18 -11.60
C THR A 176 18.84 8.55 -10.13
N GLU A 177 17.87 9.24 -9.54
CA GLU A 177 17.91 9.59 -8.11
C GLU A 177 17.90 8.34 -7.23
N LEU A 178 17.10 7.34 -7.59
CA LEU A 178 17.04 6.08 -6.86
C LEU A 178 18.38 5.34 -6.90
N VAL A 179 19.02 5.27 -8.07
CA VAL A 179 20.36 4.68 -8.23
C VAL A 179 21.39 5.43 -7.39
N THR A 180 21.38 6.77 -7.41
CA THR A 180 22.31 7.57 -6.59
C THR A 180 22.06 7.41 -5.08
N SER A 181 20.83 7.07 -4.69
CA SER A 181 20.45 6.84 -3.29
C SER A 181 20.95 5.49 -2.75
N ALA A 182 21.31 4.53 -3.62
CA ALA A 182 21.64 3.16 -3.22
C ALA A 182 22.74 3.10 -2.16
N LYS A 183 23.82 3.88 -2.32
CA LYS A 183 24.91 3.91 -1.33
C LYS A 183 24.44 4.50 0.00
N ILE A 184 23.66 5.59 -0.03
CA ILE A 184 23.13 6.24 1.17
C ILE A 184 22.25 5.24 1.94
N LEU A 185 21.40 4.50 1.24
CA LEU A 185 20.54 3.48 1.83
C LEU A 185 21.34 2.35 2.50
N MET A 186 22.40 1.87 1.86
CA MET A 186 23.29 0.85 2.45
C MET A 186 23.98 1.36 3.72
N ASP A 187 24.48 2.60 3.70
CA ASP A 187 25.14 3.21 4.85
C ASP A 187 24.13 3.43 6.00
N GLN A 188 22.90 3.86 5.68
CA GLN A 188 21.81 4.02 6.64
C GLN A 188 21.34 2.70 7.24
N ASP A 189 21.26 1.62 6.45
CA ASP A 189 20.89 0.30 6.95
C ASP A 189 21.91 -0.19 7.99
N ALA A 190 23.20 -0.14 7.62
CA ALA A 190 24.30 -0.53 8.48
C ALA A 190 24.35 0.31 9.78
N ALA A 191 24.10 1.62 9.68
CA ALA A 191 24.11 2.52 10.84
C ALA A 191 22.85 2.38 11.73
N SER A 192 21.71 2.01 11.14
CA SER A 192 20.43 1.92 11.85
C SER A 192 20.38 0.76 12.84
N GLY A 193 20.92 -0.39 12.44
CA GLY A 193 20.72 -1.65 13.16
C GLY A 193 19.23 -1.89 13.47
N THR A 194 18.94 -2.45 14.63
CA THR A 194 17.56 -2.66 15.12
C THR A 194 17.08 -1.60 16.12
N THR A 195 17.91 -0.60 16.44
CA THR A 195 17.70 0.27 17.61
C THR A 195 17.62 1.77 17.30
N LYS A 196 18.24 2.25 16.21
CA LYS A 196 18.35 3.70 15.93
C LYS A 196 17.35 4.20 14.90
N GLY A 197 17.24 3.49 13.77
CA GLY A 197 16.33 3.85 12.67
C GLY A 197 16.66 5.20 12.08
N ILE A 198 17.66 5.20 11.20
CA ILE A 198 18.24 6.38 10.55
C ILE A 198 17.71 6.43 9.11
N GLY A 199 17.39 7.64 8.62
CA GLY A 199 17.01 7.82 7.23
C GLY A 199 15.83 6.97 6.84
N HIS A 200 16.04 6.18 5.79
CA HIS A 200 15.02 5.30 5.25
C HIS A 200 14.44 4.31 6.25
N PHE A 201 15.18 3.96 7.32
CA PHE A 201 14.78 2.99 8.33
C PHE A 201 14.12 3.62 9.57
N TYR A 202 13.64 4.86 9.45
CA TYR A 202 13.08 5.67 10.54
C TYR A 202 12.07 4.94 11.46
N PHE A 203 11.20 4.09 10.90
CA PHE A 203 10.18 3.37 11.68
C PHE A 203 10.60 1.96 12.12
N ARG A 204 11.76 1.46 11.67
CA ARG A 204 12.27 0.11 11.97
C ARG A 204 12.50 -0.17 13.46
N PRO A 205 12.99 0.77 14.30
CA PRO A 205 13.41 0.45 15.67
C PRO A 205 12.29 -0.07 16.56
N ASP A 206 12.58 -1.12 17.32
CA ASP A 206 11.74 -1.55 18.45
C ASP A 206 12.22 -0.91 19.75
N SER A 207 12.16 0.41 19.80
CA SER A 207 12.54 1.25 20.94
C SER A 207 11.37 2.15 21.34
N PRO A 208 11.38 2.76 22.54
CA PRO A 208 10.39 3.77 22.92
C PRO A 208 10.26 4.90 21.91
N GLU A 209 11.39 5.36 21.36
CA GLU A 209 11.41 6.37 20.31
C GLU A 209 10.72 5.88 19.02
N GLY A 210 11.01 4.64 18.59
CA GLY A 210 10.34 4.02 17.45
C GLY A 210 8.81 3.95 17.64
N LYS A 211 8.36 3.57 18.84
CA LYS A 211 6.93 3.53 19.21
C LYS A 211 6.29 4.91 19.16
N GLU A 212 6.99 5.92 19.65
CA GLU A 212 6.51 7.30 19.61
C GLU A 212 6.38 7.80 18.16
N ARG A 213 7.39 7.55 17.30
CA ARG A 213 7.35 7.88 15.87
C ARG A 213 6.11 7.27 15.20
N ARG A 214 5.85 5.98 15.44
CA ARG A 214 4.69 5.26 14.88
C ARG A 214 3.35 5.75 15.44
N THR A 215 3.31 6.16 16.70
CA THR A 215 2.14 6.79 17.33
C THR A 215 1.84 8.15 16.71
N ARG A 216 2.87 8.99 16.48
CA ARG A 216 2.71 10.28 15.80
C ARG A 216 2.21 10.10 14.37
N LEU A 217 2.77 9.12 13.63
CA LEU A 217 2.29 8.77 12.30
C LEU A 217 0.81 8.35 12.34
N ALA A 218 0.43 7.45 13.25
CA ALA A 218 -0.95 6.99 13.35
C ALA A 218 -1.93 8.13 13.67
N LYS A 219 -1.56 9.02 14.59
CA LYS A 219 -2.36 10.21 14.89
C LYS A 219 -2.49 11.12 13.67
N TYR A 220 -1.39 11.39 12.97
CA TYR A 220 -1.40 12.20 11.75
C TYR A 220 -2.37 11.60 10.72
N LEU A 221 -2.31 10.29 10.46
CA LEU A 221 -3.21 9.63 9.52
C LEU A 221 -4.68 9.68 9.95
N TYR A 222 -4.96 9.54 11.24
CA TYR A 222 -6.31 9.76 11.75
C TYR A 222 -6.79 11.20 11.49
N ASP A 223 -5.93 12.20 11.74
CA ASP A 223 -6.23 13.61 11.48
C ASP A 223 -6.46 13.87 9.98
N GLN A 224 -5.85 13.09 9.09
CA GLN A 224 -6.09 13.12 7.64
C GLN A 224 -7.43 12.46 7.19
N GLY A 225 -8.18 11.86 8.12
CA GLY A 225 -9.51 11.30 7.82
C GLY A 225 -9.60 9.79 7.75
N LEU A 226 -8.51 9.06 8.03
CA LEU A 226 -8.56 7.60 8.13
C LEU A 226 -9.34 7.19 9.39
N ARG A 227 -10.23 6.20 9.24
CA ARG A 227 -11.12 5.69 10.29
C ARG A 227 -11.19 4.18 10.29
#